data_AF-A0A5S4VCV5-F1
#
_entry.id   AF-A0A5S4VCV5-F1
#
_cell.length_a   1.000
_cell.length_b   1.000
_cell.length_c   1.000
_cell.angle_alpha   90.00
_cell.angle_beta   90.00
_cell.angle_gamma   90.00
#
_symmetry.space_group_name_H-M   'P 1'
#
loop_
_entity.id
_entity.type
_entity.pdbx_description
1 polymer ?
#
loop_
_entity_poly.entity_id
_entity_poly.type
_entity_poly.pdbx_seq_one_letter_code
_entity_poly.pdbx_strand_id
1 'polypeptide(L)'
;MIKSRDSKEIRLKEFSYALGRMESLKSGNELTNKIVETQGTRIYSKGDSVPEIESINTFLTTISFAVEDLFNNTYEVLNNSLEQYIASDEAIGKLWEQIQNDNDEKGSSNPFKDVVTNFQSGHDSSCQLFRHGYGDNNK
;
A
#
# COMPACT_ATOMS: atom_id res chain seq x y z
N MET A 1 -14.45 -13.72 -17.19
CA MET A 1 -12.99 -13.72 -16.96
C MET A 1 -12.52 -12.29 -17.09
N ILE A 2 -12.13 -11.65 -15.99
CA ILE A 2 -11.61 -10.28 -15.98
C ILE A 2 -10.19 -10.34 -16.52
N LYS A 3 -9.82 -9.52 -17.52
CA LYS A 3 -8.47 -9.52 -18.09
C LYS A 3 -7.47 -8.93 -17.09
N SER A 4 -6.18 -9.30 -17.17
CA SER A 4 -5.16 -8.84 -16.20
C SER A 4 -5.01 -7.31 -16.14
N ARG A 5 -5.22 -6.63 -17.29
CA ARG A 5 -5.26 -5.16 -17.39
C ARG A 5 -6.39 -4.55 -16.57
N ASP A 6 -7.60 -5.07 -16.72
CA ASP A 6 -8.78 -4.61 -15.96
C ASP A 6 -8.58 -4.85 -14.46
N SER A 7 -7.96 -5.99 -14.10
CA SER A 7 -7.62 -6.32 -12.72
C SER A 7 -6.59 -5.36 -12.10
N LYS A 8 -5.60 -4.91 -12.88
CA LYS A 8 -4.61 -3.90 -12.46
C LYS A 8 -5.28 -2.54 -12.20
N GLU A 9 -6.12 -2.11 -13.13
CA GLU A 9 -6.84 -0.83 -13.04
C GLU A 9 -7.82 -0.78 -11.85
N ILE A 10 -8.54 -1.88 -11.60
CA ILE A 10 -9.42 -2.00 -10.42
C ILE A 10 -8.62 -1.88 -9.12
N ARG A 11 -7.50 -2.61 -8.98
CA ARG A 11 -6.66 -2.53 -7.78
C ARG A 11 -6.07 -1.14 -7.54
N LEU A 12 -5.64 -0.45 -8.60
CA LEU A 12 -5.14 0.93 -8.49
C LEU A 12 -6.24 1.88 -8.03
N LYS A 13 -7.43 1.76 -8.58
CA LYS A 13 -8.58 2.59 -8.19
C LYS A 13 -8.95 2.38 -6.72
N GLU A 14 -9.00 1.13 -6.26
CA GLU A 14 -9.26 0.80 -4.86
C GLU A 14 -8.17 1.34 -3.93
N PHE A 15 -6.91 1.23 -4.35
CA PHE A 15 -5.78 1.77 -3.61
C PHE A 15 -5.85 3.30 -3.49
N SER A 16 -6.02 4.02 -4.61
CA SER A 16 -6.13 5.48 -4.62
C SER A 16 -7.35 5.96 -3.84
N TYR A 17 -8.46 5.23 -3.88
CA TYR A 17 -9.63 5.53 -3.06
C TYR A 17 -9.31 5.43 -1.56
N ALA A 18 -8.66 4.35 -1.13
CA ALA A 18 -8.26 4.17 0.27
C ALA A 18 -7.28 5.26 0.72
N LEU A 19 -6.29 5.59 -0.11
CA LEU A 19 -5.31 6.64 0.19
C LEU A 19 -5.97 8.01 0.33
N GLY A 20 -6.88 8.38 -0.57
CA GLY A 20 -7.64 9.64 -0.50
C GLY A 20 -8.53 9.73 0.74
N ARG A 21 -9.07 8.60 1.23
CA ARG A 21 -9.79 8.54 2.51
C ARG A 21 -8.86 8.82 3.68
N MET A 22 -7.66 8.23 3.70
CA MET A 22 -6.66 8.50 4.74
C MET A 22 -6.17 9.95 4.69
N GLU A 23 -5.95 10.50 3.50
CA GLU A 23 -5.57 11.91 3.32
C GLU A 23 -6.65 12.85 3.85
N SER A 24 -7.92 12.55 3.62
CA SER A 24 -9.05 13.34 4.16
C SER A 24 -9.05 13.34 5.69
N LEU A 25 -8.80 12.18 6.32
CA LEU A 25 -8.70 12.06 7.78
C LEU A 25 -7.50 12.86 8.34
N LYS A 26 -6.37 12.84 7.62
CA LYS A 26 -5.15 13.57 7.99
C LYS A 26 -5.32 15.08 7.84
N SER A 27 -5.77 15.53 6.68
CA SER A 27 -5.92 16.96 6.32
C SER A 27 -7.09 17.63 7.04
N GLY A 28 -8.17 16.91 7.30
CA GLY A 28 -9.29 17.37 8.11
C GLY A 28 -9.01 17.39 9.62
N ASN A 29 -7.80 16.98 10.03
CA ASN A 29 -7.39 16.82 11.43
C ASN A 29 -8.34 15.90 12.23
N GLU A 30 -9.13 15.05 11.57
CA GLU A 30 -10.17 14.25 12.21
C GLU A 30 -9.59 13.25 13.20
N LEU A 31 -8.46 12.62 12.83
CA LEU A 31 -7.75 11.68 13.70
C LEU A 31 -7.17 12.39 14.93
N THR A 32 -6.43 13.48 14.71
CA THR A 32 -5.82 14.27 15.78
C THR A 32 -6.89 14.85 16.71
N ASN A 33 -8.02 15.32 16.18
CA ASN A 33 -9.14 15.81 16.99
C ASN A 33 -9.72 14.69 17.88
N LYS A 34 -9.94 13.48 17.34
CA LYS A 34 -10.41 12.33 18.12
C LYS A 34 -9.42 11.89 19.19
N ILE A 35 -8.12 11.98 18.91
CA ILE A 35 -7.05 11.73 19.88
C ILE A 35 -7.13 12.73 21.02
N VAL A 36 -7.24 14.03 20.72
CA VAL A 36 -7.37 15.10 21.72
C VAL A 36 -8.63 14.91 22.56
N GLU A 37 -9.77 14.60 21.93
CA GLU A 37 -11.02 14.27 22.64
C GLU A 37 -10.82 13.10 23.60
N THR A 38 -10.21 12.01 23.14
CA THR A 38 -9.94 10.81 23.95
C THR A 38 -9.02 11.13 25.12
N GLN A 39 -7.94 11.89 24.90
CA GLN A 39 -7.05 12.36 25.96
C GLN A 39 -7.77 13.29 26.96
N GLY A 40 -8.77 14.05 26.49
CA GLY A 40 -9.63 14.90 27.32
C GLY A 40 -10.59 14.11 28.23
N THR A 41 -10.91 12.86 27.91
CA THR A 41 -11.79 11.98 28.71
C THR A 41 -11.11 11.34 29.94
N ARG A 42 -10.25 12.11 30.62
CA ARG A 42 -9.51 11.63 31.79
C ARG A 42 -10.44 11.03 32.85
N ILE A 43 -10.08 9.86 33.36
CA ILE A 43 -10.80 9.19 34.43
C ILE A 43 -10.37 9.80 35.77
N TYR A 44 -11.33 10.26 36.56
CA TYR A 44 -11.09 10.83 37.89
C TYR A 44 -11.47 9.82 38.98
N SER A 45 -10.58 9.64 39.97
CA SER A 45 -10.83 8.79 41.14
C SER A 45 -10.43 9.48 42.44
N LYS A 46 -10.83 8.89 43.57
CA LYS A 46 -10.49 9.33 44.92
C LYS A 46 -10.14 8.13 45.79
N GLY A 47 -9.35 8.37 46.84
CA GLY A 47 -8.93 7.35 47.80
C GLY A 47 -7.83 6.45 47.24
N ASP A 48 -7.81 5.20 47.68
CA ASP A 48 -6.68 4.28 47.41
C ASP A 48 -6.54 3.90 45.93
N SER A 49 -7.56 4.15 45.09
CA SER A 49 -7.55 3.85 43.65
C SER A 49 -6.89 4.91 42.77
N VAL A 50 -6.36 6.00 43.37
CA VAL A 50 -5.72 7.08 42.61
C VAL A 50 -4.51 6.60 41.79
N PRO A 51 -3.55 5.82 42.34
CA PRO A 51 -2.38 5.39 41.60
C PRO A 51 -2.71 4.52 40.37
N GLU A 52 -3.63 3.57 40.51
CA GLU A 52 -4.06 2.69 39.41
C GLU A 52 -4.75 3.49 38.30
N ILE A 53 -5.59 4.46 38.66
CA ILE A 53 -6.32 5.29 37.70
C ILE A 53 -5.38 6.27 36.97
N GLU A 54 -4.34 6.78 37.63
CA GLU A 54 -3.28 7.56 36.96
C GLU A 54 -2.48 6.70 35.97
N SER A 55 -2.18 5.45 36.32
CA SER A 55 -1.55 4.50 35.40
C SER A 55 -2.42 4.23 34.17
N ILE A 56 -3.73 4.04 34.35
CA ILE A 56 -4.68 3.83 33.24
C ILE A 56 -4.74 5.06 32.33
N ASN A 57 -4.85 6.27 32.89
CA ASN A 57 -4.85 7.50 32.10
C ASN A 57 -3.56 7.66 31.28
N THR A 58 -2.40 7.35 31.89
CA THR A 58 -1.11 7.38 31.20
C THR A 58 -1.03 6.36 30.06
N PHE A 59 -1.57 5.16 30.28
CA PHE A 59 -1.64 4.12 29.26
C PHE A 59 -2.54 4.53 28.09
N LEU A 60 -3.69 5.12 28.36
CA LEU A 60 -4.59 5.65 27.33
C LEU A 60 -3.91 6.73 26.49
N THR A 61 -3.22 7.69 27.12
CA THR A 61 -2.43 8.70 26.40
C THR A 61 -1.36 8.07 25.51
N THR A 62 -0.66 7.05 26.01
CA THR A 62 0.38 6.33 25.27
C THR A 62 -0.19 5.63 24.04
N ILE A 63 -1.33 4.92 24.19
CA ILE A 63 -2.00 4.27 23.05
C ILE A 63 -2.43 5.32 22.02
N SER A 64 -2.99 6.44 22.45
CA SER A 64 -3.45 7.48 21.52
C SER A 64 -2.33 8.01 20.63
N PHE A 65 -1.13 8.23 21.19
CA PHE A 65 0.04 8.62 20.38
C PHE A 65 0.49 7.49 19.44
N ALA A 66 0.54 6.25 19.92
CA ALA A 66 0.93 5.11 19.09
C ALA A 66 -0.02 4.91 17.88
N VAL A 67 -1.31 5.20 18.05
CA VAL A 67 -2.30 5.17 16.95
C VAL A 67 -2.04 6.27 15.93
N GLU A 68 -1.68 7.49 16.38
CA GLU A 68 -1.33 8.60 15.50
C GLU A 68 -0.10 8.28 14.65
N ASP A 69 0.96 7.78 15.30
CA ASP A 69 2.20 7.40 14.64
C ASP A 69 1.97 6.27 13.63
N LEU A 70 1.22 5.23 14.01
CA LEU A 70 0.88 4.12 13.12
C LEU A 70 0.14 4.61 11.88
N PHE A 71 -0.84 5.50 12.06
CA PHE A 71 -1.61 6.05 10.95
C PHE A 71 -0.72 6.86 10.01
N ASN A 72 0.10 7.78 10.55
CA ASN A 72 1.00 8.61 9.76
C ASN A 72 2.02 7.79 8.98
N ASN A 73 2.66 6.80 9.64
CA ASN A 73 3.62 5.91 9.00
C ASN A 73 2.96 5.07 7.89
N THR A 74 1.75 4.56 8.13
CA THR A 74 1.01 3.78 7.12
C THR A 74 0.67 4.65 5.92
N TYR A 75 0.19 5.88 6.14
CA TYR A 75 -0.11 6.82 5.08
C TYR A 75 1.11 7.10 4.20
N GLU A 76 2.26 7.41 4.81
CA GLU A 76 3.49 7.73 4.07
C GLU A 76 4.00 6.55 3.25
N VAL A 77 4.03 5.34 3.84
CA VAL A 77 4.45 4.13 3.12
C VAL A 77 3.54 3.86 1.92
N LEU A 78 2.22 3.99 2.10
CA LEU A 78 1.27 3.76 1.01
C LEU A 78 1.37 4.84 -0.08
N ASN A 79 1.51 6.11 0.29
CA ASN A 79 1.68 7.20 -0.68
C ASN A 79 2.96 7.00 -1.51
N ASN A 80 4.08 6.74 -0.85
CA ASN A 80 5.36 6.51 -1.52
C ASN A 80 5.31 5.28 -2.43
N SER A 81 4.63 4.23 -2.01
CA SER A 81 4.45 3.01 -2.83
C SER A 81 3.64 3.29 -4.10
N LEU A 82 2.62 4.15 -4.03
CA LEU A 82 1.83 4.55 -5.19
C LEU A 82 2.64 5.39 -6.17
N GLU A 83 3.40 6.38 -5.67
CA GLU A 83 4.27 7.21 -6.49
C GLU A 83 5.32 6.35 -7.24
N GLN A 84 5.96 5.42 -6.54
CA GLN A 84 6.91 4.47 -7.15
C GLN A 84 6.25 3.58 -8.19
N TYR A 85 5.05 3.10 -7.92
CA TYR A 85 4.31 2.28 -8.87
C TYR A 85 4.02 3.04 -10.17
N ILE A 86 3.51 4.27 -10.07
CA ILE A 86 3.18 5.11 -11.23
C ILE A 86 4.45 5.42 -12.03
N ALA A 87 5.54 5.79 -11.35
CA ALA A 87 6.82 6.06 -12.01
C ALA A 87 7.38 4.81 -12.73
N SER A 88 7.26 3.64 -12.11
CA SER A 88 7.67 2.38 -12.73
C SER A 88 6.82 2.04 -13.96
N ASP A 89 5.51 2.28 -13.91
CA ASP A 89 4.62 2.01 -15.03
C ASP A 89 4.93 2.92 -16.24
N GLU A 90 5.17 4.21 -15.98
CA GLU A 90 5.57 5.18 -16.99
C GLU A 90 6.91 4.81 -17.64
N ALA A 91 7.90 4.41 -16.83
CA ALA A 91 9.20 3.98 -17.33
C ALA A 91 9.10 2.73 -18.23
N ILE A 92 8.28 1.74 -17.82
CA ILE A 92 8.01 0.56 -18.63
C ILE A 92 7.32 0.95 -19.94
N GLY A 93 6.35 1.87 -19.91
CA GLY A 93 5.69 2.39 -21.11
C GLY A 93 6.68 2.99 -22.11
N LYS A 94 7.59 3.85 -21.65
CA LYS A 94 8.64 4.46 -22.48
C LYS A 94 9.60 3.42 -23.09
N LEU A 95 9.99 2.39 -22.32
CA LEU A 95 10.82 1.31 -22.83
C LEU A 95 10.11 0.53 -23.95
N TRP A 96 8.81 0.29 -23.82
CA TRP A 96 8.02 -0.35 -24.87
C TRP A 96 7.94 0.47 -26.14
N GLU A 97 7.71 1.78 -26.03
CA GLU A 97 7.71 2.69 -27.19
C GLU A 97 9.07 2.70 -27.91
N GLN A 98 10.18 2.71 -27.18
CA GLN A 98 11.53 2.62 -27.75
C GLN A 98 11.73 1.32 -28.52
N ILE A 99 11.40 0.18 -27.91
CA ILE A 99 11.52 -1.14 -28.56
C ILE A 99 10.68 -1.21 -29.84
N GLN A 100 9.49 -0.62 -29.85
CA GLN A 100 8.64 -0.63 -31.03
C GLN A 100 9.23 0.23 -32.15
N ASN A 101 9.66 1.46 -31.83
CA ASN A 101 10.25 2.38 -32.81
C ASN A 101 11.56 1.82 -33.41
N ASP A 102 12.40 1.18 -32.60
CA ASP A 102 13.66 0.55 -33.06
C ASP A 102 13.41 -0.63 -34.01
N ASN A 103 12.28 -1.34 -33.87
CA ASN A 103 11.87 -2.44 -34.74
C ASN A 103 11.25 -1.97 -36.06
N ASP A 104 10.67 -0.77 -36.11
CA ASP A 104 10.06 -0.20 -37.32
C ASP A 104 11.10 0.46 -38.25
N GLU A 105 12.19 1.04 -37.71
CA GLU A 105 13.24 1.70 -38.52
C GLU A 105 14.25 0.74 -39.16
N LYS A 106 14.41 -0.47 -38.62
CA LYS A 106 15.28 -1.49 -39.21
C LYS A 106 14.40 -2.64 -39.68
N GLY A 107 14.38 -2.92 -40.97
CA GLY A 107 13.77 -4.12 -41.56
C GLY A 107 14.46 -5.42 -41.13
N SER A 108 14.60 -5.63 -39.83
CA SER A 108 15.40 -6.64 -39.15
C SER A 108 14.48 -7.63 -38.47
N SER A 109 14.69 -8.92 -38.72
CA SER A 109 13.96 -10.02 -38.08
C SER A 109 13.97 -9.85 -36.57
N ASN A 110 12.77 -9.60 -36.01
CA ASN A 110 12.54 -9.21 -34.63
C ASN A 110 13.08 -10.26 -33.62
N PRO A 111 14.20 -10.00 -32.90
CA PRO A 111 14.80 -10.96 -31.97
C PRO A 111 14.04 -11.05 -30.63
N PHE A 112 13.03 -10.19 -30.42
CA PHE A 112 12.23 -10.14 -29.20
C PHE A 112 10.77 -10.52 -29.42
N LYS A 113 10.38 -10.94 -30.63
CA LYS A 113 8.98 -11.28 -30.96
C LYS A 113 8.41 -12.34 -30.01
N ASP A 114 9.24 -13.27 -29.56
CA ASP A 114 8.88 -14.32 -28.58
C ASP A 114 8.85 -13.82 -27.13
N VAL A 115 9.58 -12.75 -26.79
CA VAL A 115 9.52 -12.13 -25.46
C VAL A 115 8.26 -11.28 -25.34
N VAL A 116 7.88 -10.57 -26.40
CA VAL A 116 6.67 -9.72 -26.45
C VAL A 116 5.39 -10.56 -26.35
N THR A 117 5.33 -11.71 -27.04
CA THR A 117 4.19 -12.63 -26.94
C THR A 117 4.06 -13.24 -25.54
N ASN A 118 5.16 -13.58 -24.87
CA ASN A 118 5.14 -14.13 -23.51
C ASN A 118 4.70 -13.11 -22.43
N PHE A 119 4.99 -11.82 -22.61
CA PHE A 119 4.48 -10.77 -21.73
C PHE A 119 3.01 -10.42 -22.00
N GLN A 120 2.57 -10.47 -23.26
CA GLN A 120 1.17 -10.25 -23.63
C GLN A 120 0.26 -11.43 -23.27
N SER A 121 0.81 -12.65 -23.17
CA SER A 121 0.06 -13.87 -22.84
C SER A 121 -0.17 -14.09 -21.34
N GLY A 122 0.27 -13.20 -20.45
CA GLY A 122 -0.19 -13.16 -19.06
C GLY A 122 -0.26 -14.50 -18.34
N HIS A 123 0.76 -15.36 -18.47
CA HIS A 123 0.84 -16.59 -17.68
C HIS A 123 1.71 -16.36 -16.44
N ASP A 124 1.06 -15.90 -15.36
CA ASP A 124 1.18 -16.39 -13.97
C ASP A 124 2.56 -16.71 -13.38
N SER A 125 3.66 -16.15 -13.86
CA SER A 125 4.99 -16.51 -13.33
C SER A 125 5.43 -15.64 -12.14
N SER A 126 4.88 -14.43 -11.98
CA SER A 126 5.25 -13.54 -10.87
C SER A 126 4.52 -13.84 -9.55
N CYS A 127 3.48 -14.68 -9.55
CA CYS A 127 2.75 -15.08 -8.35
C CYS A 127 3.26 -16.38 -7.72
N GLN A 128 4.19 -17.10 -8.36
CA GLN A 128 4.71 -18.37 -7.82
C GLN A 128 5.94 -18.21 -6.92
N LEU A 129 6.64 -17.08 -6.95
CA LEU A 129 7.84 -16.86 -6.13
C LEU A 129 7.55 -16.68 -4.62
N PHE A 130 6.30 -16.44 -4.22
CA PHE A 130 5.90 -16.39 -2.80
C PHE A 130 5.14 -17.63 -2.32
N ARG A 131 5.00 -18.68 -3.15
CA ARG A 131 4.30 -19.93 -2.79
C ARG A 131 5.23 -21.14 -2.66
N HIS A 132 6.49 -20.93 -2.27
CA HIS A 132 7.39 -22.03 -1.87
C HIS A 132 8.06 -21.72 -0.52
N GLY A 133 7.26 -21.82 0.52
CA GLY A 133 7.73 -21.81 1.90
C GLY A 133 6.54 -22.10 2.78
N TYR A 134 6.29 -23.39 3.04
CA TYR A 134 5.67 -23.99 4.24
C TYR A 134 5.06 -25.36 3.88
N GLY A 135 5.71 -26.42 4.39
CA GLY A 135 5.10 -27.65 4.87
C GLY A 135 4.57 -28.66 3.85
N ASP A 136 5.26 -29.80 3.70
CA ASP A 136 4.71 -31.10 4.13
C ASP A 136 5.80 -32.17 4.11
N ASN A 137 6.53 -32.27 5.23
CA ASN A 137 7.21 -33.51 5.60
C ASN A 137 6.17 -34.37 6.32
N ASN A 138 5.49 -35.27 5.63
CA ASN A 138 4.88 -36.43 6.27
C ASN A 138 4.55 -37.57 5.29
N LYS A 139 5.18 -38.71 5.60
CA LYS A 139 4.99 -40.09 5.13
C LYS A 139 5.69 -40.52 3.85
#